data_AF-A0A9D0LHC9-F1
#
_entry.id   AF-A0A9D0LHC9-F1
#
_cell.length_a   1.000
_cell.length_b   1.000
_cell.length_c   1.000
_cell.angle_alpha   90.00
_cell.angle_beta   90.00
_cell.angle_gamma   90.00
#
_symmetry.space_group_name_H-M   'P 1'
#
loop_
_entity.id
_entity.type
_entity.pdbx_description
1 polymer ?
#
loop_
_entity_poly.entity_id
_entity_poly.type
_entity_poly.pdbx_seq_one_letter_code
_entity_poly.pdbx_strand_id
1 'polypeptide(L)'
;MTSYFVTRHHGAREWARRRGLGVDVVCEHLDIGRIRPGDRVIGSLPVNLAADVCARGGRYLHLGIDLPFELRGRELTADQMEARGARVEEYRVTRVGSP
;
A
#
# COMPACT_ATOMS: atom_id res chain seq x y z
N MET A 1 -11.21 10.98 -8.28
CA MET A 1 -9.95 10.28 -8.00
C MET A 1 -9.84 10.16 -6.50
N THR A 2 -9.91 8.95 -5.98
CA THR A 2 -9.85 8.65 -4.55
C THR A 2 -8.50 7.99 -4.23
N SER A 3 -7.88 8.38 -3.13
CA SER A 3 -6.64 7.81 -2.62
C SER A 3 -6.93 6.91 -1.42
N TYR A 4 -6.78 5.62 -1.61
CA TYR A 4 -6.93 4.59 -0.59
C TYR A 4 -5.57 4.30 0.06
N PHE A 5 -5.56 4.14 1.38
CA PHE A 5 -4.42 3.61 2.13
C PHE A 5 -4.82 2.34 2.86
N VAL A 6 -4.29 1.22 2.37
CA VAL A 6 -4.63 -0.11 2.83
C VAL A 6 -3.61 -0.54 3.88
N THR A 7 -3.99 -0.46 5.15
CA THR A 7 -3.14 -0.88 6.27
C THR A 7 -3.96 -1.17 7.52
N ARG A 8 -3.51 -2.15 8.30
CA ARG A 8 -3.96 -2.41 9.68
C ARG A 8 -3.00 -1.86 10.74
N HIS A 9 -1.85 -1.34 10.31
CA HIS A 9 -0.75 -0.94 11.18
C HIS A 9 -0.88 0.54 11.57
N HIS A 10 -0.94 0.82 12.87
CA HIS A 10 -1.04 2.18 13.40
C HIS A 10 0.18 3.02 13.03
N GLY A 11 1.39 2.46 13.11
CA GLY A 11 2.59 3.21 12.75
C GLY A 11 2.62 3.59 11.27
N ALA A 12 2.07 2.77 10.38
CA ALA A 12 1.95 3.09 8.97
C ALA A 12 1.01 4.27 8.72
N ARG A 13 -0.10 4.36 9.47
CA ARG A 13 -1.03 5.50 9.40
C ARG A 13 -0.37 6.80 9.85
N GLU A 14 0.34 6.75 10.97
CA GLU A 14 1.05 7.91 11.49
C GLU A 14 2.21 8.33 10.56
N TRP A 15 2.97 7.37 10.03
CA TRP A 15 4.02 7.61 9.06
C TRP A 15 3.48 8.27 7.79
N ALA A 16 2.38 7.75 7.24
CA ALA A 16 1.72 8.31 6.06
C ALA A 16 1.26 9.77 6.30
N ARG A 17 0.69 10.04 7.48
CA ARG A 17 0.28 11.39 7.89
C ARG A 17 1.46 12.34 7.96
N ARG A 18 2.58 11.92 8.58
CA ARG A 18 3.82 12.73 8.70
C ARG A 18 4.44 13.05 7.34
N ARG A 19 4.36 12.11 6.40
CA ARG A 19 4.82 12.30 5.01
C ARG A 19 3.86 13.14 4.16
N GLY A 20 2.71 13.55 4.70
CA GLY A 20 1.70 14.32 3.98
C GLY A 20 1.08 13.54 2.82
N LEU A 21 0.99 12.21 2.94
CA LEU A 21 0.31 11.40 1.93
C LEU A 21 -1.18 11.80 1.92
N GLY A 22 -1.62 12.42 0.83
CA GLY A 22 -3.02 12.77 0.61
C GLY A 22 -3.86 11.49 0.44
N VAL A 23 -4.42 11.02 1.55
CA VAL A 23 -5.24 9.81 1.65
C VAL A 23 -6.67 10.22 2.00
N ASP A 24 -7.63 9.76 1.22
CA ASP A 24 -9.06 10.01 1.43
C ASP A 24 -9.69 8.90 2.27
N VAL A 25 -9.23 7.66 2.09
CA VAL A 25 -9.80 6.47 2.74
C VAL A 25 -8.68 5.61 3.32
N VAL A 26 -8.74 5.36 4.63
CA VAL A 26 -7.89 4.35 5.29
C VAL A 26 -8.74 3.10 5.55
N CYS A 27 -8.30 1.94 5.07
CA CYS A 27 -9.01 0.68 5.29
C CYS A 27 -8.05 -0.48 5.56
N GLU A 28 -8.50 -1.49 6.30
CA GLU A 28 -7.74 -2.72 6.51
C GLU A 28 -7.89 -3.70 5.35
N HIS A 29 -9.08 -3.70 4.75
CA HIS A 29 -9.42 -4.53 3.60
C HIS A 29 -9.89 -3.65 2.44
N LEU A 30 -9.32 -3.88 1.27
CA LEU A 30 -9.71 -3.19 0.06
C LEU A 30 -10.77 -3.99 -0.69
N ASP A 31 -11.97 -3.42 -0.80
CA ASP A 31 -12.95 -3.89 -1.77
C ASP A 31 -12.54 -3.42 -3.18
N ILE A 32 -11.87 -4.33 -3.90
CA ILE A 32 -11.43 -4.12 -5.29
C ILE A 32 -12.59 -3.66 -6.16
N GLY A 33 -13.83 -4.10 -5.86
CA GLY A 33 -15.11 -3.70 -6.44
C GLY A 33 -15.27 -2.20 -6.67
N ARG A 34 -14.72 -1.39 -5.76
CA ARG A 34 -14.91 0.07 -5.70
C ARG A 34 -13.86 0.86 -6.48
N ILE A 35 -12.76 0.22 -6.89
CA ILE A 35 -11.68 0.90 -7.59
C ILE A 35 -12.14 1.40 -8.94
N ARG A 36 -11.96 2.69 -9.19
CA ARG A 36 -12.22 3.35 -10.47
C ARG A 36 -10.91 3.73 -11.16
N PRO A 37 -10.91 3.88 -12.49
CA PRO A 37 -9.75 4.39 -13.21
C PRO A 37 -9.23 5.70 -12.63
N GLY A 38 -7.91 5.77 -12.43
CA GLY A 38 -7.22 6.93 -11.85
C GLY A 38 -7.15 6.95 -10.32
N ASP A 39 -7.91 6.10 -9.60
CA ASP A 39 -7.77 5.98 -8.14
C ASP A 39 -6.37 5.52 -7.75
N ARG A 40 -5.91 5.95 -6.58
CA ARG A 40 -4.61 5.56 -6.01
C ARG A 40 -4.84 4.56 -4.89
N VAL A 41 -4.09 3.47 -4.90
CA VAL A 41 -4.12 2.49 -3.82
C VAL A 41 -2.73 2.36 -3.25
N ILE A 42 -2.55 2.86 -2.03
CA ILE A 42 -1.28 2.87 -1.32
C ILE A 42 -1.30 1.74 -0.28
N GLY A 43 -0.28 0.89 -0.22
CA GLY A 43 -0.18 -0.14 0.83
C GLY A 43 0.67 -1.34 0.41
N SER A 44 0.70 -2.37 1.26
CA SER A 44 1.36 -3.64 0.96
C SER A 44 0.31 -4.70 0.63
N LEU A 45 -0.12 -4.74 -0.63
CA LEU A 45 -1.15 -5.67 -1.10
C LEU A 45 -0.53 -6.98 -1.54
N PRO A 46 -1.23 -8.12 -1.33
CA PRO A 46 -0.97 -9.34 -2.08
C PRO A 46 -0.91 -9.08 -3.60
N VAL A 47 0.02 -9.73 -4.29
CA VAL A 47 0.29 -9.48 -5.72
C VAL A 47 -0.93 -9.64 -6.62
N ASN A 48 -1.82 -10.58 -6.30
CA ASN A 48 -3.07 -10.78 -7.03
C ASN A 48 -4.00 -9.56 -6.91
N LEU A 49 -4.11 -8.96 -5.72
CA LEU A 49 -4.95 -7.78 -5.51
C LEU A 49 -4.34 -6.54 -6.17
N ALA A 50 -3.02 -6.38 -6.12
CA ALA A 50 -2.32 -5.32 -6.84
C ALA A 50 -2.54 -5.42 -8.35
N ALA A 51 -2.54 -6.63 -8.91
CA ALA A 51 -2.87 -6.87 -10.31
C ALA A 51 -4.32 -6.47 -10.62
N ASP A 52 -5.27 -6.82 -9.75
CA ASP A 52 -6.68 -6.48 -9.95
C ASP A 52 -6.93 -4.96 -9.85
N VAL A 53 -6.20 -4.24 -9.00
CA VAL A 53 -6.19 -2.76 -8.98
C VAL A 53 -5.71 -2.21 -10.32
N CYS A 54 -4.57 -2.68 -10.82
CA CYS A 54 -4.00 -2.23 -12.08
C CYS A 54 -4.91 -2.54 -13.26
N ALA A 55 -5.53 -3.72 -13.29
CA ALA A 55 -6.46 -4.15 -14.34
C ALA A 55 -7.72 -3.27 -14.41
N ARG A 56 -8.14 -2.67 -13.28
CA ARG A 56 -9.25 -1.70 -13.22
C ARG A 56 -8.86 -0.26 -13.55
N GLY A 57 -7.60 -0.03 -13.95
CA GLY A 57 -7.07 1.31 -14.23
C GLY A 57 -6.72 2.11 -12.97
N GLY A 58 -6.70 1.47 -11.80
CA GLY A 58 -6.16 2.06 -10.59
C GLY A 58 -4.63 2.10 -10.61
N ARG A 59 -4.05 3.06 -9.90
CA ARG A 59 -2.60 3.18 -9.69
C ARG A 59 -2.23 2.54 -8.36
N TYR A 60 -1.41 1.50 -8.41
CA TYR A 60 -0.93 0.84 -7.21
C TYR A 60 0.40 1.43 -6.76
N LEU A 61 0.45 1.88 -5.50
CA LEU A 61 1.65 2.38 -4.85
C LEU A 61 1.99 1.46 -3.67
N HIS A 62 3.10 0.75 -3.77
CA HIS A 62 3.54 -0.18 -2.74
C HIS A 62 4.20 0.57 -1.58
N LEU A 63 3.76 0.30 -0.35
CA LEU A 63 4.47 0.70 0.86
C LEU A 63 5.51 -0.37 1.20
N GLY A 64 6.78 -0.07 0.89
CA GLY A 64 7.92 -0.94 1.14
C GLY A 64 8.77 -0.46 2.32
N ILE A 65 9.31 -1.40 3.09
CA ILE A 65 10.33 -1.17 4.12
C ILE A 65 11.32 -2.33 4.05
N ASP A 66 12.60 -2.02 4.01
CA ASP A 66 13.64 -3.05 4.03
C ASP A 66 13.84 -3.52 5.48
N LEU A 67 13.12 -4.58 5.84
CA LEU A 67 13.16 -5.16 7.18
C LEU A 67 13.97 -6.47 7.20
N PRO A 68 14.88 -6.62 8.17
CA PRO A 68 15.51 -7.90 8.44
C PRO A 68 14.43 -8.90 8.90
N PHE A 69 14.69 -10.19 8.70
CA PHE A 69 13.68 -11.24 8.83
C PHE A 69 13.01 -11.24 10.22
N GLU A 70 13.78 -10.98 11.27
CA GLU A 70 13.35 -11.01 12.67
C GLU A 70 12.30 -9.92 13.01
N LEU A 71 12.22 -8.88 12.18
CA LEU A 71 11.33 -7.74 12.37
C LEU A 71 10.14 -7.75 11.42
N ARG A 72 10.08 -8.71 10.48
CA ARG A 72 8.89 -8.88 9.63
C ARG A 72 7.70 -9.31 10.48
N GLY A 73 6.52 -8.81 10.13
CA GLY A 73 5.27 -9.12 10.82
C GLY A 73 5.08 -8.45 12.19
N ARG A 74 6.06 -7.67 12.67
CA ARG A 74 5.93 -6.85 13.88
C ARG A 74 5.34 -5.48 13.54
N GLU A 75 4.54 -4.95 14.47
CA GLU A 75 4.12 -3.54 14.40
C GLU A 75 5.36 -2.64 14.55
N LEU A 76 5.51 -1.68 13.64
CA LEU A 76 6.55 -0.66 13.69
C LEU A 76 5.93 0.68 14.03
N THR A 77 6.62 1.52 14.80
CA THR A 77 6.23 2.93 14.97
C THR A 77 6.59 3.74 13.73
N ALA A 78 6.00 4.94 13.58
CA ALA A 78 6.33 5.83 12.48
C ALA A 78 7.82 6.22 12.44
N ASP A 79 8.45 6.40 13.62
CA ASP A 79 9.89 6.68 13.72
C ASP A 79 10.74 5.49 13.25
N GLN A 80 10.33 4.27 13.61
CA GLN A 80 10.99 3.05 13.14
C GLN A 80 10.85 2.87 11.63
N MET A 81 9.68 3.21 11.07
CA MET A 81 9.46 3.19 9.62
C MET A 81 10.37 4.20 8.90
N GLU A 82 10.45 5.43 9.40
CA GLU A 82 11.33 6.47 8.83
C GLU A 82 12.79 6.05 8.89
N ALA A 83 13.26 5.59 10.06
CA ALA A 83 14.63 5.14 10.27
C ALA A 83 15.02 3.92 9.42
N ARG A 84 14.03 3.14 8.94
CA ARG A 84 14.21 1.96 8.09
C ARG A 84 13.97 2.25 6.61
N GLY A 85 13.86 3.51 6.22
CA GLY A 85 13.70 3.90 4.82
C GLY A 85 12.37 3.46 4.22
N ALA A 86 11.29 3.53 5.01
CA ALA A 86 9.95 3.34 4.49
C ALA A 86 9.69 4.25 3.29
N ARG A 87 9.16 3.68 2.22
CA ARG A 87 8.95 4.39 0.96
C ARG A 87 7.69 3.91 0.27
N VAL A 88 7.14 4.80 -0.57
CA VAL A 88 6.00 4.51 -1.42
C VAL A 88 6.45 4.61 -2.86
N GLU A 89 6.32 3.51 -3.59
CA GLU A 89 6.77 3.38 -4.98
C GLU A 89 5.62 2.87 -5.84
N GLU A 90 5.45 3.42 -7.04
CA GLU A 90 4.40 2.97 -7.94
C GLU A 90 4.82 1.69 -8.68
N TYR A 91 3.92 0.71 -8.70
CA TYR A 91 4.10 -0.53 -9.44
C TYR A 91 2.92 -0.76 -10.39
N ARG A 92 3.24 -1.27 -11.58
CA ARG A 92 2.26 -1.86 -12.49
C ARG A 92 2.38 -3.37 -12.42
N VAL A 93 1.32 -4.02 -11.97
CA VAL A 93 1.28 -5.48 -11.81
C VAL A 93 0.29 -6.06 -12.81
N THR A 94 0.73 -7.07 -13.56
CA THR A 94 -0.10 -7.74 -14.56
C THR A 94 -0.03 -9.25 -14.33
N ARG A 95 -1.19 -9.91 -14.30
CA ARG A 95 -1.27 -11.37 -14.29
C ARG A 95 -0.86 -11.89 -15.67
N VAL A 96 0.12 -12.79 -15.71
CA VAL A 96 0.68 -13.32 -16.99
C VAL A 96 0.15 -14.70 -17.37
N GLY A 97 -0.45 -15.42 -16.43
CA GLY A 97 -1.01 -16.75 -16.65
C GLY A 97 -1.22 -17.50 -15.32
N SER A 98 -1.77 -18.70 -15.42
CA SER A 98 -1.71 -19.73 -14.38
C SER A 98 -0.77 -20.83 -14.88
N PRO A 99 -0.05 -21.53 -14.00
CA PRO A 99 0.80 -22.65 -14.38
C PRO A 99 0.04 -23.76 -15.11
#